data_AF-A0A9E4GYL1-F1
#
_entry.id   AF-A0A9E4GYL1-F1
#
_cell.length_a   1.000
_cell.length_b   1.000
_cell.length_c   1.000
_cell.angle_alpha   90.00
_cell.angle_beta   90.00
_cell.angle_gamma   90.00
#
_symmetry.space_group_name_H-M   'P 1'
#
loop_
_entity.id
_entity.type
_entity.pdbx_description
1 polymer ?
#
loop_
_entity_poly.entity_id
_entity_poly.type
_entity_poly.pdbx_seq_one_letter_code
_entity_poly.pdbx_strand_id
1 'polypeptide(L)'
;MSGLYVHDPERESPARWVRASMSVPFFFEPVRFAEIPQGVAAEELWWEHARYKGPIPKQVEMVDGGMLSNFPINVFHRKNSVPRRPTFGVRLSQYRQAFGNTKELFPFLGAMVSTMRQIHDLDFLLRNEDYSHLICRLDVDQKFHWLNFNMSDSEKRELFLAGARGAIAFLEQFNWDAYKEVRRSLIT
;
A
#
# COMPACT_ATOMS: atom_id res chain seq x y z
N MET A 1 -9.66 6.24 -11.62
CA MET A 1 -8.62 5.34 -12.17
C MET A 1 -9.16 3.97 -12.56
N SER A 2 -10.09 3.35 -11.83
CA SER A 2 -10.71 2.06 -12.23
C SER A 2 -11.34 2.09 -13.64
N GLY A 3 -11.91 3.23 -14.06
CA GLY A 3 -12.44 3.42 -15.42
C GLY A 3 -11.42 3.29 -16.56
N LEU A 4 -10.11 3.22 -16.26
CA LEU A 4 -9.09 2.86 -17.26
C LEU A 4 -9.16 1.38 -17.67
N TYR A 5 -9.69 0.53 -16.78
CA TYR A 5 -9.57 -0.93 -16.88
C TYR A 5 -10.93 -1.64 -16.93
N VAL A 6 -12.02 -0.96 -16.58
CA VAL A 6 -13.39 -1.50 -16.64
C VAL A 6 -14.36 -0.45 -17.14
N HIS A 7 -15.40 -0.87 -17.87
CA HIS A 7 -16.40 0.03 -18.46
C HIS A 7 -17.33 0.67 -17.42
N ASP A 8 -17.74 -0.07 -16.40
CA ASP A 8 -18.60 0.41 -15.32
C ASP A 8 -17.96 0.10 -13.96
N PRO A 9 -17.12 1.01 -13.44
CA PRO A 9 -16.42 0.80 -12.18
C PRO A 9 -17.34 0.61 -10.96
N GLU A 10 -18.53 1.21 -10.97
CA GLU A 10 -19.47 1.16 -9.85
C GLU A 10 -20.16 -0.21 -9.75
N ARG A 11 -20.22 -0.96 -10.86
CA ARG A 11 -20.72 -2.33 -10.89
C ARG A 11 -19.63 -3.38 -10.67
N GLU A 12 -18.36 -2.99 -10.72
CA GLU A 12 -17.25 -3.92 -10.53
C GLU A 12 -17.15 -4.34 -9.06
N SER A 13 -17.05 -5.65 -8.82
CA SER A 13 -16.93 -6.16 -7.45
C SER A 13 -15.62 -5.72 -6.79
N PRO A 14 -15.66 -5.11 -5.58
CA PRO A 14 -14.46 -4.81 -4.81
C PRO A 14 -13.57 -6.03 -4.58
N ALA A 15 -14.16 -7.24 -4.50
CA ALA A 15 -13.42 -8.48 -4.30
C ALA A 15 -12.40 -8.76 -5.42
N ARG A 16 -12.68 -8.34 -6.66
CA ARG A 16 -11.74 -8.54 -7.78
C ARG A 16 -10.50 -7.66 -7.64
N TRP A 17 -10.68 -6.41 -7.19
CA TRP A 17 -9.58 -5.50 -6.90
C TRP A 17 -8.75 -5.97 -5.71
N VAL A 18 -9.41 -6.49 -4.66
CA VAL A 18 -8.72 -7.12 -3.53
C VAL A 18 -7.92 -8.35 -3.98
N ARG A 19 -8.51 -9.21 -4.82
CA ARG A 19 -7.82 -10.37 -5.39
C ARG A 19 -6.62 -9.96 -6.24
N ALA A 20 -6.73 -8.89 -7.03
CA ALA A 20 -5.62 -8.34 -7.81
C ALA A 20 -4.50 -7.80 -6.91
N SER A 21 -4.88 -7.09 -5.84
CA SER A 21 -3.93 -6.56 -4.87
C SER A 21 -3.14 -7.64 -4.13
N MET A 22 -3.62 -8.89 -4.08
CA MET A 22 -2.97 -10.05 -3.46
C MET A 22 -2.29 -10.99 -4.47
N SER A 23 -2.15 -10.61 -5.74
CA SER A 23 -1.45 -11.40 -6.77
C SER A 23 0.06 -11.32 -6.63
N VAL A 24 0.61 -11.83 -5.51
CA VAL A 24 2.06 -11.82 -5.25
C VAL A 24 2.76 -12.64 -6.34
N PRO A 25 3.69 -12.05 -7.11
CA PRO A 25 4.41 -12.76 -8.15
C PRO A 25 5.07 -14.04 -7.61
N PHE A 26 5.14 -15.07 -8.45
CA PHE A 26 5.66 -16.42 -8.14
C PHE A 26 4.80 -17.28 -7.19
N PHE A 27 3.86 -16.69 -6.44
CA PHE A 27 2.95 -17.42 -5.55
C PHE A 27 1.53 -17.52 -6.11
N PHE A 28 1.04 -16.45 -6.75
CA PHE A 28 -0.31 -16.37 -7.30
C PHE A 28 -0.30 -15.88 -8.74
N GLU A 29 -1.26 -16.38 -9.52
CA GLU A 29 -1.48 -15.90 -10.89
C GLU A 29 -1.93 -14.43 -10.88
N PRO A 30 -1.43 -13.61 -11.83
CA PRO A 30 -1.93 -12.26 -12.05
C PRO A 30 -3.43 -12.25 -12.35
N VAL A 31 -4.14 -11.22 -11.88
CA VAL A 31 -5.55 -11.05 -12.23
C VAL A 31 -5.65 -10.40 -13.61
N ARG A 32 -6.36 -11.06 -14.51
CA ARG A 32 -6.58 -10.58 -15.86
C ARG A 32 -7.80 -9.66 -15.94
N PHE A 33 -7.60 -8.48 -16.51
CA PHE A 33 -8.67 -7.59 -16.95
C PHE A 33 -8.68 -7.60 -18.48
N ALA A 34 -9.72 -8.18 -19.06
CA ALA A 34 -9.97 -8.18 -20.50
C ALA A 34 -10.99 -7.09 -20.84
N GLU A 35 -11.14 -6.81 -22.14
CA GLU A 35 -12.12 -5.84 -22.65
C GLU A 35 -11.89 -4.45 -22.04
N ILE A 36 -10.63 -4.02 -22.06
CA ILE A 36 -10.25 -2.68 -21.60
C ILE A 36 -10.96 -1.64 -22.45
N PRO A 37 -11.57 -0.59 -21.85
CA PRO A 37 -12.23 0.47 -22.59
C PRO A 37 -11.38 1.04 -23.73
N GLN A 38 -11.97 1.22 -24.90
CA GLN A 38 -11.30 1.70 -26.12
C GLN A 38 -11.96 2.97 -26.65
N GLY A 39 -11.29 3.62 -27.60
CA GLY A 39 -11.77 4.80 -28.31
C GLY A 39 -11.35 6.11 -27.64
N VAL A 40 -11.77 7.23 -28.24
CA VAL A 40 -11.31 8.59 -27.89
C VAL A 40 -11.48 8.90 -26.41
N ALA A 41 -12.63 8.56 -25.82
CA ALA A 41 -12.88 8.78 -24.40
C ALA A 41 -11.92 7.97 -23.50
N ALA A 42 -11.55 6.76 -23.90
CA ALA A 42 -10.56 5.97 -23.17
C ALA A 42 -9.15 6.56 -23.33
N GLU A 43 -8.79 7.02 -24.53
CA GLU A 43 -7.50 7.69 -24.78
C GLU A 43 -7.33 8.94 -23.92
N GLU A 44 -8.38 9.75 -23.80
CA GLU A 44 -8.41 10.91 -22.92
C GLU A 44 -8.20 10.53 -21.44
N LEU A 45 -8.89 9.49 -20.96
CA LEU A 45 -8.71 8.99 -19.58
C LEU A 45 -7.28 8.48 -19.33
N TRP A 46 -6.72 7.71 -20.27
CA TRP A 46 -5.34 7.20 -20.16
C TRP A 46 -4.30 8.33 -20.19
N TRP A 47 -4.53 9.36 -21.00
CA TRP A 47 -3.71 10.57 -20.97
C TRP A 47 -3.85 11.33 -19.64
N GLU A 48 -5.07 11.51 -19.14
CA GLU A 48 -5.34 12.25 -17.91
C GLU A 48 -4.67 11.59 -16.70
N HIS A 49 -4.87 10.29 -16.54
CA HIS A 49 -4.48 9.57 -15.34
C HIS A 49 -3.09 8.93 -15.41
N ALA A 50 -2.63 8.53 -16.60
CA ALA A 50 -1.36 7.81 -16.76
C ALA A 50 -0.36 8.54 -17.67
N ARG A 51 -0.75 9.66 -18.29
CA ARG A 51 0.05 10.38 -19.32
C ARG A 51 0.52 9.45 -20.44
N TYR A 52 -0.23 8.37 -20.67
CA TYR A 52 0.08 7.36 -21.67
C TYR A 52 -0.47 7.79 -23.03
N LYS A 53 0.36 7.76 -24.06
CA LYS A 53 0.01 8.15 -25.44
C LYS A 53 0.07 6.99 -26.43
N GLY A 54 0.36 5.79 -25.93
CA GLY A 54 0.46 4.59 -26.76
C GLY A 54 -0.91 3.97 -27.04
N PRO A 55 -0.94 2.91 -27.87
CA PRO A 55 -2.17 2.16 -28.11
C PRO A 55 -2.65 1.51 -26.81
N ILE A 56 -3.92 1.70 -26.46
CA ILE A 56 -4.51 1.09 -25.28
C ILE A 56 -4.53 -0.43 -25.47
N PRO A 57 -3.97 -1.22 -24.54
CA PRO A 57 -3.97 -2.67 -24.66
C PRO A 57 -5.40 -3.21 -24.53
N LYS A 58 -5.71 -4.29 -25.24
CA LYS A 58 -7.02 -4.99 -25.13
C LYS A 58 -7.21 -5.72 -23.80
N GLN A 59 -6.10 -5.98 -23.10
CA GLN A 59 -6.07 -6.73 -21.86
C GLN A 59 -4.87 -6.28 -21.02
N VAL A 60 -5.02 -6.28 -19.70
CA VAL A 60 -3.93 -6.06 -18.74
C VAL A 60 -3.90 -7.15 -17.68
N GLU A 61 -2.72 -7.35 -17.09
CA GLU A 61 -2.50 -8.27 -15.98
C GLU A 61 -2.09 -7.48 -14.74
N MET A 62 -2.85 -7.66 -13.67
CA MET A 62 -2.63 -6.98 -12.39
C MET A 62 -1.87 -7.90 -11.44
N VAL A 63 -0.85 -7.35 -10.80
CA VAL A 63 -0.04 -8.00 -9.77
C VAL A 63 -0.16 -7.25 -8.45
N ASP A 64 0.37 -7.86 -7.38
CA ASP A 64 0.36 -7.30 -6.04
C ASP A 64 0.90 -5.86 -5.99
N GLY A 65 0.13 -4.97 -5.34
CA GLY A 65 0.47 -3.55 -5.21
C GLY A 65 1.70 -3.28 -4.36
N GLY A 66 2.06 -4.24 -3.49
CA GLY A 66 3.29 -4.28 -2.71
C GLY A 66 4.54 -4.46 -3.57
N MET A 67 4.45 -4.52 -4.90
CA MET A 67 5.56 -4.30 -5.82
C MET A 67 5.92 -2.82 -5.99
N LEU A 68 4.96 -1.92 -5.78
CA LEU A 68 5.13 -0.47 -5.94
C LEU A 68 5.12 0.27 -4.61
N SER A 69 4.20 -0.06 -3.70
CA SER A 69 4.09 0.56 -2.36
C SER A 69 3.54 -0.47 -1.37
N ASN A 70 4.20 -0.66 -0.22
CA ASN A 70 3.69 -1.54 0.84
C ASN A 70 2.96 -0.77 1.94
N PHE A 71 3.03 0.54 1.90
CA PHE A 71 2.40 1.41 2.88
C PHE A 71 1.82 2.65 2.20
N PRO A 72 0.72 2.50 1.44
CA PRO A 72 0.13 3.56 0.61
C PRO A 72 -0.66 4.57 1.46
N ILE A 73 -0.12 5.02 2.60
CA ILE A 73 -0.79 5.97 3.49
C ILE A 73 -0.93 7.36 2.85
N ASN A 74 -0.08 7.64 1.86
CA ASN A 74 -0.08 8.86 1.06
C ASN A 74 -1.38 9.05 0.26
N VAL A 75 -2.10 7.98 -0.09
CA VAL A 75 -3.37 8.08 -0.85
C VAL A 75 -4.46 8.84 -0.06
N PHE A 76 -4.31 8.90 1.27
CA PHE A 76 -5.22 9.63 2.15
C PHE A 76 -4.70 11.02 2.52
N HIS A 77 -3.54 11.43 2.00
CA HIS A 77 -2.92 12.70 2.33
C HIS A 77 -3.61 13.90 1.67
N ARG A 78 -3.84 14.95 2.46
CA ARG A 78 -4.36 16.23 1.97
C ARG A 78 -3.42 17.35 2.39
N LYS A 79 -2.69 17.90 1.41
CA LYS A 79 -1.62 18.89 1.64
C LYS A 79 -2.10 20.15 2.37
N ASN A 80 -3.16 20.79 1.86
CA ASN A 80 -3.55 22.14 2.26
C ASN A 80 -4.84 22.15 3.10
N SER A 81 -5.03 21.13 3.95
CA SER A 81 -6.21 21.08 4.81
C SER A 81 -5.94 20.33 6.09
N VAL A 82 -6.57 20.77 7.18
CA VAL A 82 -6.67 19.97 8.39
C VAL A 82 -7.68 18.84 8.13
N PRO A 83 -7.27 17.57 8.29
CA PRO A 83 -8.16 16.44 8.03
C PRO A 83 -9.33 16.43 9.01
N ARG A 84 -10.52 16.06 8.52
CA ARG A 84 -11.74 15.96 9.34
C ARG A 84 -11.77 14.73 10.24
N ARG A 85 -10.98 13.71 9.92
CA ARG A 85 -10.85 12.42 10.62
C ARG A 85 -9.39 11.97 10.56
N PRO A 86 -8.89 11.25 11.57
CA PRO A 86 -7.54 10.69 11.50
C PRO A 86 -7.46 9.59 10.44
N THR A 87 -6.31 9.51 9.78
CA THR A 87 -5.92 8.34 8.98
C THR A 87 -4.96 7.54 9.85
N PHE A 88 -5.26 6.28 10.13
CA PHE A 88 -4.32 5.42 10.84
C PHE A 88 -3.62 4.47 9.90
N GLY A 89 -2.30 4.36 10.05
CA GLY A 89 -1.51 3.36 9.37
C GLY A 89 -1.01 2.32 10.36
N VAL A 90 -1.08 1.05 9.99
CA VAL A 90 -0.54 -0.05 10.79
C VAL A 90 0.61 -0.68 10.02
N ARG A 91 1.82 -0.63 10.58
CA ARG A 91 3.02 -1.23 10.00
C ARG A 91 3.38 -2.49 10.76
N LEU A 92 3.46 -3.59 10.03
CA LEU A 92 3.83 -4.90 10.58
C LEU A 92 5.35 -5.12 10.65
N SER A 93 6.11 -4.38 9.84
CA SER A 93 7.53 -4.66 9.61
C SER A 93 8.48 -3.61 10.17
N GLN A 94 9.59 -4.07 10.75
CA GLN A 94 10.70 -3.20 11.14
C GLN A 94 11.36 -2.57 9.92
N TYR A 95 11.36 -1.25 9.87
CA TYR A 95 11.90 -0.52 8.73
C TYR A 95 13.42 -0.38 8.85
N ARG A 96 14.16 -0.86 7.83
CA ARG A 96 15.58 -0.56 7.60
C ARG A 96 16.56 -0.99 8.71
N GLN A 97 16.25 -2.05 9.46
CA GLN A 97 17.14 -2.58 10.51
C GLN A 97 18.02 -3.76 10.04
N ALA A 98 17.83 -4.26 8.82
CA ALA A 98 18.60 -5.36 8.26
C ALA A 98 18.89 -5.16 6.76
N PHE A 99 20.00 -5.71 6.28
CA PHE A 99 20.33 -5.77 4.85
C PHE A 99 19.79 -7.05 4.21
N GLY A 100 19.38 -6.97 2.95
CA GLY A 100 18.95 -8.14 2.19
C GLY A 100 20.12 -9.03 1.77
N ASN A 101 19.89 -10.33 1.66
CA ASN A 101 20.85 -11.24 1.01
C ASN A 101 20.83 -10.99 -0.51
N THR A 102 21.98 -10.77 -1.12
CA THR A 102 22.14 -10.48 -2.55
C THR A 102 23.05 -11.49 -3.27
N LYS A 103 23.37 -12.61 -2.62
CA LYS A 103 24.33 -13.60 -3.16
C LYS A 103 23.79 -14.42 -4.33
N GLU A 104 22.47 -14.55 -4.43
CA GLU A 104 21.78 -15.33 -5.46
C GLU A 104 20.83 -14.46 -6.28
N LEU A 105 20.51 -14.88 -7.50
CA LEU A 105 19.70 -14.10 -8.44
C LEU A 105 18.33 -13.72 -7.88
N PHE A 106 17.58 -14.66 -7.30
CA PHE A 106 16.24 -14.38 -6.78
C PHE A 106 16.25 -13.45 -5.55
N PRO A 107 17.08 -13.68 -4.52
CA PRO A 107 17.27 -12.72 -3.44
C PRO A 107 17.72 -11.33 -3.92
N PHE A 108 18.60 -11.26 -4.93
CA PHE A 108 19.02 -9.99 -5.52
C PHE A 108 17.87 -9.25 -6.22
N LEU A 109 17.08 -9.93 -7.06
CA LEU A 109 15.88 -9.37 -7.68
C LEU A 109 14.88 -8.88 -6.61
N GLY A 110 14.66 -9.67 -5.56
CA GLY A 110 13.82 -9.29 -4.43
C GLY A 110 14.35 -8.06 -3.68
N ALA A 111 15.67 -7.97 -3.48
CA ALA A 111 16.31 -6.81 -2.86
C ALA A 111 16.17 -5.54 -3.71
N MET A 112 16.28 -5.63 -5.04
CA MET A 112 16.05 -4.51 -5.95
C MET A 112 14.61 -4.00 -5.87
N VAL A 113 13.63 -4.91 -5.97
CA VAL A 113 12.20 -4.56 -5.87
C VAL A 113 11.89 -3.94 -4.50
N SER A 114 12.40 -4.54 -3.42
CA SER A 114 12.25 -4.02 -2.07
C SER A 114 12.82 -2.60 -1.94
N THR A 115 13.98 -2.34 -2.54
CA THR A 115 14.62 -1.02 -2.54
C THR A 115 13.78 0.02 -3.28
N MET A 116 13.36 -0.27 -4.52
CA MET A 116 12.54 0.64 -5.33
C MET A 116 11.25 1.03 -4.62
N ARG A 117 10.56 0.04 -4.05
CA ARG A 117 9.34 0.23 -3.27
C ARG A 117 9.55 1.10 -2.03
N GLN A 118 10.60 0.81 -1.26
CA GLN A 118 10.90 1.51 -0.01
C GLN A 118 11.17 2.99 -0.21
N ILE A 119 11.81 3.37 -1.32
CA ILE A 119 12.16 4.77 -1.60
C ILE A 119 10.90 5.64 -1.67
N HIS A 120 9.85 5.17 -2.33
CA HIS A 120 8.63 5.95 -2.51
C HIS A 120 7.89 6.19 -1.18
N ASP A 121 7.68 5.13 -0.39
CA ASP A 121 6.99 5.23 0.90
C ASP A 121 7.81 6.05 1.92
N LEU A 122 9.15 5.93 1.88
CA LEU A 122 10.04 6.71 2.74
C LEU A 122 10.04 8.19 2.37
N ASP A 123 10.18 8.51 1.09
CA ASP A 123 10.20 9.89 0.62
C ASP A 123 8.92 10.63 1.04
N PHE A 124 7.76 9.97 0.96
CA PHE A 124 6.52 10.53 1.47
C PHE A 124 6.58 10.80 2.99
N LEU A 125 7.04 9.84 3.80
CA LEU A 125 7.09 10.00 5.25
C LEU A 125 8.13 11.05 5.70
N LEU A 126 9.27 11.17 4.99
CA LEU A 126 10.26 12.22 5.26
C LEU A 126 9.73 13.62 4.94
N ARG A 127 8.89 13.74 3.90
CA ARG A 127 8.25 15.01 3.54
C ARG A 127 7.05 15.36 4.42
N ASN A 128 6.53 14.39 5.19
CA ASN A 128 5.32 14.51 6.00
C ASN A 128 5.54 13.86 7.36
N GLU A 129 6.51 14.38 8.13
CA GLU A 129 6.91 13.83 9.43
C GLU A 129 5.75 13.75 10.45
N ASP A 130 4.72 14.58 10.28
CA ASP A 130 3.50 14.56 11.08
C ASP A 130 2.79 13.20 11.04
N TYR A 131 2.98 12.40 9.97
CA TYR A 131 2.43 11.05 9.87
C TYR A 131 2.97 10.10 10.94
N SER A 132 4.10 10.41 11.59
CA SER A 132 4.60 9.63 12.72
C SER A 132 3.57 9.51 13.85
N HIS A 133 2.73 10.53 14.06
CA HIS A 133 1.63 10.51 15.05
C HIS A 133 0.45 9.61 14.65
N LEU A 134 0.39 9.18 13.39
CA LEU A 134 -0.71 8.42 12.81
C LEU A 134 -0.37 6.94 12.56
N ILE A 135 0.89 6.55 12.79
CA ILE A 135 1.40 5.23 12.42
C ILE A 135 1.61 4.39 13.67
N CYS A 136 0.81 3.34 13.82
CA CYS A 136 1.06 2.24 14.75
C CYS A 136 2.12 1.30 14.16
N ARG A 137 3.20 1.05 14.89
CA ARG A 137 4.29 0.14 14.50
C ARG A 137 4.23 -1.09 15.40
N LEU A 138 3.99 -2.25 14.80
CA LEU A 138 3.87 -3.53 15.50
C LEU A 138 5.17 -4.34 15.46
N ASP A 139 5.97 -4.17 14.41
CA ASP A 139 7.31 -4.76 14.29
C ASP A 139 7.34 -6.29 14.53
N VAL A 140 6.32 -6.97 14.00
CA VAL A 140 6.03 -8.41 14.17
C VAL A 140 6.68 -9.29 13.09
N ASP A 141 7.25 -8.70 12.06
CA ASP A 141 7.82 -9.38 10.89
C ASP A 141 9.07 -10.23 11.20
N GLN A 142 9.76 -9.96 12.31
CA GLN A 142 10.84 -10.83 12.80
C GLN A 142 10.34 -12.24 13.15
N LYS A 143 9.08 -12.35 13.63
CA LYS A 143 8.47 -13.61 14.04
C LYS A 143 7.49 -14.15 13.00
N PHE A 144 6.69 -13.27 12.39
CA PHE A 144 5.65 -13.65 11.44
C PHE A 144 6.05 -13.23 10.03
N HIS A 145 6.55 -14.19 9.25
CA HIS A 145 6.89 -13.94 7.87
C HIS A 145 5.63 -13.76 7.03
N TRP A 146 5.57 -12.67 6.26
CA TRP A 146 4.38 -12.28 5.47
C TRP A 146 4.03 -13.24 4.33
N LEU A 147 4.99 -14.06 3.85
CA LEU A 147 4.74 -15.17 2.89
C LEU A 147 4.45 -16.52 3.56
N ASN A 148 4.28 -16.57 4.88
CA ASN A 148 3.86 -17.81 5.55
C ASN A 148 2.35 -18.01 5.41
N PHE A 149 1.94 -18.65 4.31
CA PHE A 149 0.54 -19.00 4.07
C PHE A 149 0.05 -20.20 4.89
N ASN A 150 0.95 -20.90 5.60
CA ASN A 150 0.64 -22.09 6.39
C ASN A 150 0.86 -21.85 7.89
N MET A 151 0.40 -20.70 8.38
CA MET A 151 0.48 -20.32 9.78
C MET A 151 -0.42 -21.23 10.64
N SER A 152 0.10 -21.73 11.77
CA SER A 152 -0.67 -22.51 12.73
C SER A 152 -1.73 -21.64 13.43
N ASP A 153 -2.77 -22.26 13.98
CA ASP A 153 -3.83 -21.51 14.66
C ASP A 153 -3.33 -20.77 15.92
N SER A 154 -2.29 -21.30 16.58
CA SER A 154 -1.63 -20.60 17.68
C SER A 154 -0.91 -19.34 17.20
N GLU A 155 -0.16 -19.42 16.11
CA GLU A 155 0.52 -18.26 15.52
C GLU A 155 -0.47 -17.21 15.01
N LYS A 156 -1.59 -17.62 14.38
CA LYS A 156 -2.67 -16.70 13.96
C LYS A 156 -3.23 -15.92 15.15
N ARG A 157 -3.53 -16.63 16.25
CA ARG A 157 -4.04 -16.02 17.49
C ARG A 157 -3.02 -15.06 18.08
N GLU A 158 -1.74 -15.45 18.09
CA GLU A 158 -0.68 -14.58 18.61
C GLU A 158 -0.52 -13.31 17.78
N LEU A 159 -0.51 -13.41 16.45
CA LEU A 159 -0.46 -12.25 15.55
C LEU A 159 -1.67 -11.32 15.74
N PHE A 160 -2.87 -11.90 15.88
CA PHE A 160 -4.08 -11.14 16.17
C PHE A 160 -3.97 -10.38 17.51
N LEU A 161 -3.52 -11.06 18.57
CA LEU A 161 -3.33 -10.45 19.88
C LEU A 161 -2.26 -9.36 19.88
N ALA A 162 -1.17 -9.55 19.13
CA ALA A 162 -0.14 -8.52 18.94
C ALA A 162 -0.74 -7.26 18.30
N GLY A 163 -1.55 -7.43 17.25
CA GLY A 163 -2.28 -6.33 16.62
C GLY A 163 -3.25 -5.62 17.57
N ALA A 164 -4.05 -6.38 18.32
CA ALA A 164 -5.00 -5.82 19.28
C ALA A 164 -4.30 -5.01 20.38
N ARG A 165 -3.22 -5.55 20.97
CA ARG A 165 -2.43 -4.85 22.00
C ARG A 165 -1.78 -3.58 21.45
N GLY A 166 -1.18 -3.65 20.26
CA GLY A 166 -0.55 -2.49 19.64
C GLY A 166 -1.56 -1.41 19.26
N ALA A 167 -2.76 -1.79 18.81
CA ALA A 167 -3.85 -0.85 18.57
C ALA A 167 -4.30 -0.15 19.86
N ILE A 168 -4.47 -0.89 20.97
CA ILE A 168 -4.81 -0.30 22.27
C ILE A 168 -3.73 0.70 22.70
N ALA A 169 -2.47 0.27 22.72
CA ALA A 169 -1.36 1.13 23.15
C ALA A 169 -1.22 2.40 22.29
N PHE A 170 -1.44 2.28 20.97
CA PHE A 170 -1.45 3.41 20.06
C PHE A 170 -2.61 4.36 20.35
N LEU A 171 -3.83 3.84 20.51
CA LEU A 171 -5.03 4.66 20.74
C LEU A 171 -5.02 5.36 22.09
N GLU A 172 -4.45 4.75 23.13
CA GLU A 172 -4.28 5.37 24.46
C GLU A 172 -3.35 6.59 24.42
N GLN A 173 -2.35 6.59 23.54
CA GLN A 173 -1.41 7.69 23.36
C GLN A 173 -1.85 8.70 22.30
N PHE A 174 -2.79 8.32 21.43
CA PHE A 174 -3.19 9.13 20.30
C PHE A 174 -3.98 10.38 20.73
N ASN A 175 -3.42 11.56 20.45
CA ASN A 175 -4.07 12.84 20.70
C ASN A 175 -4.49 13.52 19.39
N TRP A 176 -5.78 13.46 19.08
CA TRP A 176 -6.32 14.03 17.85
C TRP A 176 -6.24 15.56 17.78
N ASP A 177 -6.49 16.24 18.90
CA ASP A 177 -6.46 17.70 18.94
C ASP A 177 -5.03 18.23 18.73
N ALA A 178 -4.05 17.61 19.37
CA ALA A 178 -2.63 17.92 19.15
C ALA A 178 -2.23 17.71 17.69
N TYR A 179 -2.66 16.60 17.06
CA TYR A 179 -2.36 16.36 15.65
C TYR A 179 -2.99 17.42 14.73
N LYS A 180 -4.20 17.89 15.01
CA LYS A 180 -4.81 18.99 14.24
C LYS A 180 -4.01 20.28 14.36
N GLU A 181 -3.43 20.60 15.52
CA GLU A 181 -2.56 21.78 15.66
C GLU A 181 -1.30 21.66 14.80
N VAL A 182 -0.65 20.49 14.79
CA VAL A 182 0.48 20.21 13.90
C VAL A 182 0.08 20.41 12.44
N ARG A 183 -1.11 19.94 12.02
CA ARG A 183 -1.59 20.16 10.66
C ARG A 183 -1.87 21.63 10.34
N ARG A 184 -2.33 22.44 11.30
CA ARG A 184 -2.55 23.87 11.09
C ARG A 184 -1.24 24.62 10.86
N SER A 185 -0.20 24.32 11.64
CA SER A 185 1.10 24.99 11.48
C SER A 185 1.77 24.69 10.13
N LEU A 186 1.51 23.51 9.54
CA LEU A 186 2.05 23.12 8.23
C LEU A 186 1.31 23.73 7.02
N ILE A 187 0.13 24.32 7.23
CA ILE A 187 -0.68 24.95 6.16
C ILE A 187 -0.38 26.45 6.04
N THR A 188 0.30 27.02 7.05
CA THR A 188 0.63 28.46 7.12
C THR A 188 1.93 28.73 6.40
#